data_AF-A0A292RX23-F1
#
_entry.id   AF-A0A292RX23-F1
#
_cell.length_a   1.000
_cell.length_b   1.000
_cell.length_c   1.000
_cell.angle_alpha   90.00
_cell.angle_beta   90.00
_cell.angle_gamma   90.00
#
_symmetry.space_group_name_H-M   'P 1'
#
loop_
_entity.id
_entity.type
_entity.pdbx_description
1 polymer ?
#
loop_
_entity_poly.entity_id
_entity_poly.type
_entity_poly.pdbx_seq_one_letter_code
_entity_poly.pdbx_strand_id
1 'polypeptide(L)'
;MKQYKKRTVALVLASVITVVGAFGAENYKNSLMSLKFDEGSDKSVKMTLLTKQRYDNNINIVKKDAVTYVVTLPETDSQVSSDYELGDNVESVDIKTLPYTKSKIGGTKITVKLTENLPLFTKTALYLPADSQGQIETTLVTEPAP
;
A
#
# COMPACT_ATOMS: atom_id res chain seq x y z
N MET A 1 33.32 13.73 -39.91
CA MET A 1 33.16 13.61 -38.45
C MET A 1 31.68 13.36 -38.15
N LYS A 2 31.33 12.18 -37.59
CA LYS A 2 29.94 11.76 -37.34
C LYS A 2 29.43 12.43 -36.05
N GLN A 3 28.40 13.27 -36.15
CA GLN A 3 27.71 13.81 -35.00
C GLN A 3 26.84 12.73 -34.35
N TYR A 4 27.13 12.39 -33.10
CA TYR A 4 26.27 11.56 -32.27
C TYR A 4 25.09 12.40 -31.78
N LYS A 5 23.91 12.19 -32.35
CA LYS A 5 22.65 12.74 -31.81
C LYS A 5 22.33 12.02 -30.50
N LYS A 6 22.59 12.66 -29.36
CA LYS A 6 22.12 12.23 -28.05
C LYS A 6 20.59 12.27 -28.06
N ARG A 7 19.94 11.11 -28.06
CA ARG A 7 18.49 10.98 -27.85
C ARG A 7 18.24 11.02 -26.35
N THR A 8 17.90 12.20 -25.82
CA THR A 8 17.36 12.34 -24.48
C THR A 8 15.98 11.69 -24.46
N VAL A 9 15.86 10.53 -23.79
CA VAL A 9 14.59 9.87 -23.55
C VAL A 9 13.92 10.61 -22.40
N ALA A 10 12.91 11.43 -22.71
CA ALA A 10 12.06 12.03 -21.70
C ALA A 10 11.07 10.96 -21.20
N LEU A 11 11.21 10.57 -19.93
CA LEU A 11 10.25 9.73 -19.23
C LEU A 11 9.02 10.61 -18.90
N VAL A 12 7.97 10.53 -19.72
CA VAL A 12 6.69 11.18 -19.41
C VAL A 12 5.94 10.27 -18.44
N LEU A 13 6.00 10.60 -17.15
CA LEU A 13 5.15 10.01 -16.12
C LEU A 13 3.70 10.46 -16.37
N ALA A 14 2.95 9.65 -17.10
CA ALA A 14 1.51 9.82 -17.26
C ALA A 14 0.80 9.26 -16.02
N SER A 15 0.74 10.05 -14.95
CA SER A 15 -0.11 9.74 -13.80
C SER A 15 -1.57 10.01 -14.18
N VAL A 16 -2.29 8.96 -14.57
CA VAL A 16 -3.75 9.00 -14.69
C VAL A 16 -4.33 8.95 -13.28
N ILE A 17 -4.56 10.13 -12.68
CA ILE A 17 -5.29 10.22 -11.40
C ILE A 17 -6.78 10.14 -11.73
N THR A 18 -7.33 8.93 -11.73
CA THR A 18 -8.79 8.79 -11.68
C THR A 18 -9.26 9.10 -10.27
N VAL A 19 -9.86 10.28 -10.08
CA VAL A 19 -10.62 10.60 -8.87
C VAL A 19 -11.82 9.66 -8.82
N VAL A 20 -11.73 8.60 -8.02
CA VAL A 20 -12.85 7.67 -7.81
C VAL A 20 -13.82 8.35 -6.86
N GLY A 21 -14.99 8.70 -7.40
CA GLY A 21 -16.05 9.43 -6.72
C GLY A 21 -16.48 8.81 -5.39
N ALA A 22 -16.84 9.71 -4.47
CA ALA A 22 -17.36 9.46 -3.14
C ALA A 22 -18.76 8.83 -3.15
N PHE A 23 -18.90 7.60 -3.66
CA PHE A 23 -20.11 6.80 -3.51
C PHE A 23 -19.80 5.60 -2.62
N GLY A 24 -20.13 5.76 -1.32
CA GLY A 24 -20.27 4.63 -0.39
C GLY A 24 -19.30 4.58 0.80
N ALA A 25 -18.61 5.67 1.15
CA ALA A 25 -17.69 5.71 2.30
C ALA A 25 -18.31 5.16 3.61
N GLU A 26 -19.62 5.31 3.78
CA GLU A 26 -20.36 4.89 4.98
C GLU A 26 -20.47 3.37 5.18
N ASN A 27 -20.23 2.56 4.15
CA ASN A 27 -20.38 1.10 4.25
C ASN A 27 -19.06 0.36 4.53
N TYR A 28 -17.91 1.02 4.36
CA TYR A 28 -16.61 0.41 4.64
C TYR A 28 -16.39 0.36 6.15
N LYS A 29 -15.93 -0.80 6.63
CA LYS A 29 -15.67 -1.02 8.06
C LYS A 29 -14.28 -0.59 8.48
N ASN A 30 -13.37 -0.43 7.51
CA ASN A 30 -11.98 -0.09 7.76
C ASN A 30 -11.44 0.79 6.64
N SER A 31 -10.27 1.40 6.87
CA SER A 31 -9.58 2.24 5.91
C SER A 31 -8.12 1.80 5.79
N LEU A 32 -7.64 1.60 4.57
CA LEU A 32 -6.23 1.44 4.27
C LEU A 32 -5.60 2.83 4.28
N MET A 33 -4.70 3.05 5.24
CA MET A 33 -4.09 4.35 5.52
C MET A 33 -2.73 4.49 4.86
N SER A 34 -1.97 3.40 4.78
CA SER A 34 -0.63 3.40 4.21
C SER A 34 -0.22 2.00 3.75
N LEU A 35 0.81 1.95 2.92
CA LEU A 35 1.47 0.73 2.46
C LEU A 35 2.95 0.84 2.80
N LYS A 36 3.51 -0.26 3.28
CA LYS A 36 4.96 -0.40 3.46
C LYS A 36 5.45 -1.62 2.72
N PHE A 37 6.56 -1.47 2.01
CA PHE A 37 7.23 -2.57 1.32
C PHE A 37 8.58 -2.82 1.97
N ASP A 38 8.81 -4.06 2.38
CA ASP A 38 10.09 -4.51 2.93
C ASP A 38 10.64 -5.65 2.07
N GLU A 39 11.95 -5.70 1.88
CA GLU A 39 12.61 -6.84 1.25
C GLU A 39 12.79 -7.98 2.29
N GLY A 40 12.35 -9.18 1.91
CA GLY A 40 12.60 -10.40 2.65
C GLY A 40 14.04 -10.89 2.46
N SER A 41 14.53 -11.66 3.42
CA SER A 41 15.88 -12.26 3.38
C SER A 41 16.15 -13.14 2.15
N ASP A 42 15.09 -13.55 1.45
CA ASP A 42 15.08 -14.37 0.24
C ASP A 42 14.79 -13.55 -1.03
N LYS A 43 14.95 -12.22 -0.99
CA LYS A 43 14.51 -11.26 -2.03
C LYS A 43 12.99 -11.25 -2.28
N SER A 44 12.20 -11.90 -1.41
CA SER A 44 10.74 -11.77 -1.47
C SER A 44 10.33 -10.33 -1.17
N VAL A 45 9.17 -9.93 -1.67
CA VAL A 45 8.58 -8.64 -1.31
C VAL A 45 7.56 -8.87 -0.22
N LYS A 46 7.71 -8.17 0.90
CA LYS A 46 6.74 -8.17 2.01
C LYS A 46 5.98 -6.86 1.98
N MET A 47 4.71 -6.91 1.60
CA MET A 47 3.80 -5.77 1.65
C MET A 47 3.04 -5.77 2.98
N THR A 48 3.22 -4.71 3.76
CA THR A 48 2.45 -4.44 4.96
C THR A 48 1.34 -3.45 4.63
N LEU A 49 0.10 -3.86 4.82
CA LEU A 49 -1.09 -3.04 4.65
C LEU A 49 -1.44 -2.41 5.99
N LEU A 50 -1.21 -1.09 6.12
CA LEU A 50 -1.49 -0.38 7.37
C LEU A 50 -2.93 0.13 7.34
N THR A 51 -3.77 -0.44 8.19
CA THR A 51 -5.20 -0.13 8.28
C THR A 51 -5.54 0.66 9.54
N LYS A 52 -6.55 1.51 9.48
CA LYS A 52 -7.01 2.35 10.60
C LYS A 52 -7.45 1.52 11.80
N GLN A 53 -8.15 0.42 11.55
CA GLN A 53 -8.57 -0.56 12.55
C GLN A 53 -7.92 -1.91 12.29
N ARG A 54 -7.97 -2.80 13.29
CA ARG A 54 -7.45 -4.16 13.15
C ARG A 54 -8.19 -4.86 12.02
N TYR A 55 -7.43 -5.48 11.12
CA TYR A 55 -7.99 -6.22 10.00
C TYR A 55 -7.83 -7.72 10.23
N ASP A 56 -8.92 -8.36 10.64
CA ASP A 56 -8.97 -9.80 10.95
C ASP A 56 -9.53 -10.65 9.79
N ASN A 57 -9.93 -10.01 8.70
CA ASN A 57 -10.40 -10.71 7.50
C ASN A 57 -9.23 -11.29 6.69
N ASN A 58 -9.51 -12.34 5.93
CA ASN A 58 -8.52 -12.90 5.02
C ASN A 58 -8.22 -11.93 3.87
N ILE A 59 -6.93 -11.71 3.61
CA ILE A 59 -6.46 -10.96 2.46
C ILE A 59 -6.40 -11.91 1.26
N ASN A 60 -7.08 -11.56 0.17
CA ASN A 60 -6.99 -12.33 -1.05
C ASN A 60 -5.82 -11.82 -1.91
N ILE A 61 -4.88 -12.69 -2.24
CA ILE A 61 -3.73 -12.39 -3.11
C ILE A 61 -3.82 -13.29 -4.34
N VAL A 62 -3.84 -12.67 -5.52
CA VAL A 62 -3.88 -13.38 -6.80
C VAL A 62 -2.70 -12.95 -7.66
N LYS A 63 -1.83 -13.89 -8.01
CA LYS A 63 -0.79 -13.66 -9.02
C LYS A 63 -1.45 -13.60 -10.40
N LYS A 64 -1.36 -12.46 -11.08
CA LYS A 64 -1.97 -12.23 -12.40
C LYS A 64 -1.06 -12.67 -13.53
N ASP A 65 0.24 -12.41 -13.38
CA ASP A 65 1.27 -12.81 -14.33
C ASP A 65 2.60 -13.04 -13.57
N ALA A 66 3.74 -13.13 -14.28
CA ALA A 66 5.03 -13.41 -13.67
C ALA A 66 5.44 -12.37 -12.59
N VAL A 67 5.07 -11.10 -12.76
CA VAL A 67 5.53 -9.99 -11.91
C VAL A 67 4.40 -9.18 -11.27
N THR A 68 3.16 -9.39 -11.70
CA THR A 68 2.00 -8.65 -11.22
C THR A 68 1.15 -9.47 -10.25
N TYR A 69 0.85 -8.86 -9.11
CA TYR A 69 -0.03 -9.39 -8.09
C TYR A 69 -1.22 -8.44 -7.87
N VAL A 70 -2.38 -9.01 -7.60
CA VAL A 70 -3.58 -8.28 -7.22
C VAL A 70 -3.97 -8.71 -5.82
N VAL A 71 -3.98 -7.74 -4.92
CA VAL A 71 -4.33 -7.90 -3.51
C VAL A 71 -5.67 -7.21 -3.26
N THR A 72 -6.63 -7.93 -2.69
CA THR A 72 -7.97 -7.40 -2.43
C THR A 72 -8.25 -7.41 -0.94
N LEU A 73 -8.59 -6.24 -0.41
CA LEU A 73 -9.01 -6.01 0.97
C LEU A 73 -10.52 -5.69 0.97
N PRO A 74 -11.39 -6.69 1.16
CA PRO A 74 -12.82 -6.44 1.32
C PRO A 74 -13.11 -5.52 2.51
N GLU A 75 -14.23 -4.80 2.42
CA GLU A 75 -14.77 -3.89 3.43
C GLU A 75 -13.83 -2.76 3.87
N THR A 76 -12.81 -2.47 3.05
CA THR A 76 -11.79 -1.47 3.34
C THR A 76 -11.77 -0.40 2.26
N ASP A 77 -11.92 0.89 2.60
CA ASP A 77 -11.70 1.98 1.66
C ASP A 77 -10.21 2.36 1.59
N SER A 78 -9.78 3.00 0.50
CA SER A 78 -8.42 3.51 0.39
C SER A 78 -8.38 4.99 0.80
N GLN A 79 -7.62 5.27 1.86
CA GLN A 79 -7.19 6.61 2.27
C GLN A 79 -5.67 6.76 2.20
N VAL A 80 -5.02 5.86 1.44
CA VAL A 80 -3.58 5.91 1.18
C VAL A 80 -3.26 7.21 0.43
N SER A 81 -2.41 8.03 1.04
CA SER A 81 -1.84 9.20 0.39
C SER A 81 -0.85 8.76 -0.70
N SER A 82 -0.66 9.59 -1.73
CA SER A 82 0.18 9.26 -2.90
C SER A 82 1.69 9.24 -2.63
N ASP A 83 2.11 9.56 -1.41
CA ASP A 83 3.49 9.76 -0.95
C ASP A 83 4.11 8.51 -0.27
N TYR A 84 3.59 7.32 -0.56
CA TYR A 84 4.17 6.07 -0.04
C TYR A 84 5.47 5.71 -0.77
N GLU A 85 6.42 5.16 -0.03
CA GLU A 85 7.69 4.69 -0.57
C GLU A 85 7.51 3.32 -1.24
N LEU A 86 7.99 3.21 -2.48
CA LEU A 86 8.11 1.93 -3.17
C LEU A 86 9.37 1.23 -2.68
N GLY A 87 9.27 -0.06 -2.36
CA GLY A 87 10.45 -0.87 -2.06
C GLY A 87 11.26 -1.14 -3.32
N ASP A 88 12.56 -1.44 -3.18
CA ASP A 88 13.51 -1.61 -4.30
C ASP A 88 13.05 -2.63 -5.37
N ASN A 89 12.28 -3.64 -4.97
CA ASN A 89 11.77 -4.70 -5.84
C ASN A 89 10.35 -4.45 -6.36
N VAL A 90 9.82 -3.23 -6.19
CA VAL A 90 8.47 -2.83 -6.60
C VAL A 90 8.55 -1.79 -7.72
N GLU A 91 8.07 -2.15 -8.90
CA GLU A 91 8.07 -1.26 -10.07
C GLU A 91 6.93 -0.24 -9.99
N SER A 92 5.73 -0.68 -9.60
CA SER A 92 4.57 0.22 -9.45
C SER A 92 3.48 -0.38 -8.58
N VAL A 93 2.67 0.50 -8.01
CA VAL A 93 1.50 0.14 -7.21
C VAL A 93 0.31 0.97 -7.68
N ASP A 94 -0.80 0.31 -7.96
CA ASP A 94 -2.06 0.94 -8.34
C ASP A 94 -3.13 0.56 -7.31
N ILE A 95 -3.70 1.56 -6.64
CA ILE A 95 -4.68 1.37 -5.57
C ILE A 95 -6.03 1.88 -6.07
N LYS A 96 -7.04 1.02 -6.01
CA LYS A 96 -8.40 1.32 -6.45
C LYS A 96 -9.42 0.90 -5.40
N THR A 97 -10.20 1.86 -4.92
CA THR A 97 -11.38 1.58 -4.11
C THR A 97 -12.51 1.05 -5.01
N LEU A 98 -12.99 -0.14 -4.69
CA LEU A 98 -14.13 -0.80 -5.32
C LEU A 98 -15.40 -0.44 -4.54
N PRO A 99 -16.39 0.23 -5.16
CA PRO A 99 -17.61 0.63 -4.48
C PRO A 99 -18.43 -0.58 -4.02
N TYR A 100 -19.17 -0.39 -2.93
CA TYR A 100 -20.25 -1.31 -2.56
C TYR A 100 -21.31 -1.33 -3.66
N THR A 101 -21.79 -2.52 -3.98
CA THR A 101 -22.93 -2.71 -4.89
C THR A 101 -23.92 -3.67 -4.28
N LYS A 102 -25.16 -3.71 -4.81
CA LYS A 102 -26.21 -4.62 -4.31
C LYS A 102 -25.81 -6.11 -4.31
N SER A 103 -24.79 -6.49 -5.09
CA SER A 103 -24.37 -7.88 -5.27
C SER A 103 -22.89 -8.15 -4.92
N LYS A 104 -22.13 -7.12 -4.52
CA LYS A 104 -20.71 -7.26 -4.17
C LYS A 104 -20.35 -6.38 -3.00
N ILE A 105 -19.60 -6.96 -2.07
CA ILE A 105 -18.94 -6.26 -0.97
C ILE A 105 -17.90 -5.33 -1.58
N GLY A 106 -17.92 -4.06 -1.18
CA GLY A 106 -16.89 -3.09 -1.56
C GLY A 106 -15.54 -3.44 -0.95
N GLY A 107 -14.48 -2.78 -1.39
CA GLY A 107 -13.17 -2.97 -0.79
C GLY A 107 -12.07 -2.22 -1.53
N THR A 108 -10.82 -2.49 -1.19
CA THR A 108 -9.67 -1.88 -1.85
C THR A 108 -8.92 -2.95 -2.63
N LYS A 109 -8.69 -2.68 -3.90
CA LYS A 109 -7.88 -3.52 -4.80
C LYS A 109 -6.56 -2.83 -5.04
N ILE A 110 -5.48 -3.54 -4.75
CA ILE A 110 -4.11 -3.07 -4.90
C ILE A 110 -3.45 -3.96 -5.94
N THR A 111 -3.02 -3.36 -7.04
CA THR A 111 -2.23 -4.03 -8.07
C THR A 111 -0.78 -3.68 -7.83
N VAL A 112 0.04 -4.67 -7.53
CA VAL A 112 1.48 -4.50 -7.30
C VAL A 112 2.22 -5.14 -8.45
N LYS A 113 3.07 -4.37 -9.12
CA LYS A 113 3.98 -4.87 -10.15
C LYS A 113 5.39 -4.88 -9.59
N LEU A 114 6.01 -6.05 -9.59
CA LEU A 114 7.39 -6.24 -9.13
C LEU A 114 8.37 -6.02 -10.29
N THR A 115 9.62 -5.71 -9.95
CA THR A 115 10.72 -5.55 -10.93
C THR A 115 11.13 -6.90 -11.55
N GLU A 116 11.04 -7.97 -10.77
CA GLU A 116 11.39 -9.33 -11.16
C GLU A 116 10.30 -10.34 -10.74
N ASN A 117 10.42 -11.59 -11.18
CA ASN A 117 9.51 -12.68 -10.79
C ASN A 117 9.82 -13.15 -9.36
N LEU A 118 9.47 -12.32 -8.39
CA LEU A 118 9.67 -12.55 -6.96
C LEU A 118 8.34 -12.93 -6.28
N PRO A 119 8.39 -13.70 -5.17
CA PRO A 119 7.20 -13.95 -4.37
C PRO A 119 6.79 -12.68 -3.61
N LEU A 120 5.47 -12.41 -3.59
CA LEU A 120 4.87 -11.33 -2.79
C LEU A 120 4.11 -11.94 -1.60
N PHE A 121 4.48 -11.50 -0.40
CA PHE A 121 3.76 -11.81 0.83
C PHE A 121 3.05 -10.56 1.34
N THR A 122 1.85 -10.74 1.89
CA THR A 122 1.10 -9.63 2.49
C THR A 122 0.83 -9.89 3.96
N LYS A 123 0.83 -8.82 4.75
CA LYS A 123 0.34 -8.82 6.12
C LYS A 123 -0.40 -7.52 6.40
N THR A 124 -1.31 -7.53 7.36
CA THR A 124 -1.97 -6.33 7.87
C THR A 124 -1.33 -5.89 9.18
N ALA A 125 -1.32 -4.59 9.40
CA ALA A 125 -0.90 -3.98 10.66
C ALA A 125 -1.78 -2.75 10.94
N LEU A 126 -1.86 -2.34 12.21
CA LEU A 126 -2.50 -1.08 12.56
C LEU A 126 -1.66 0.09 12.07
N TYR A 127 -2.31 1.08 11.47
CA TYR A 127 -1.68 2.36 11.14
C TYR A 127 -1.43 3.15 12.42
N LEU A 128 -0.17 3.47 12.68
CA LEU A 128 0.27 4.36 13.74
C LEU A 128 0.84 5.61 13.08
N PRO A 129 0.23 6.80 13.27
CA PRO A 129 0.79 8.02 12.73
C PRO A 129 2.19 8.27 13.33
N ALA A 130 3.09 8.89 12.57
CA ALA A 130 4.49 9.11 12.97
C ALA A 130 4.61 9.80 14.34
N ASP A 131 3.64 10.65 14.66
CA ASP A 131 3.50 11.42 15.90
C ASP A 131 3.29 10.53 17.13
N SER A 132 2.77 9.31 16.94
CA SER A 132 2.55 8.33 18.01
C SER A 132 3.77 7.45 18.30
N GLN A 133 4.82 7.50 17.47
CA GLN A 133 6.06 6.75 17.73
C GLN A 133 6.97 7.48 18.73
N GLY A 134 6.78 8.79 18.95
CA GLY A 134 7.53 9.58 19.92
C GLY A 134 7.05 9.51 21.38
N GLN A 135 5.92 8.86 21.67
CA GLN A 135 5.37 8.79 23.04
C GLN A 135 5.69 7.51 23.81
N ILE A 136 6.31 6.50 23.20
CA ILE A 136 6.62 5.25 23.93
C ILE A 136 7.96 5.34 24.69
N GLU A 137 8.83 6.31 24.40
CA GLU A 137 10.12 6.45 25.10
C GLU A 137 10.15 7.47 26.26
N THR A 138 9.08 8.22 26.52
CA THR A 138 9.03 9.16 27.67
C THR A 138 7.87 8.84 28.61
N THR A 139 7.84 7.63 29.15
CA THR A 139 7.05 7.35 30.36
C THR A 139 7.77 6.36 31.27
N LEU A 140 9.04 6.61 31.55
CA LEU A 140 9.64 6.15 32.80
C LEU A 140 9.38 7.22 33.86
N VAL A 141 8.43 6.85 34.71
CA VAL A 141 7.82 7.60 35.80
C VAL A 141 8.88 8.11 36.78
N THR A 142 8.72 9.37 37.17
CA THR A 142 9.36 10.07 38.28
C THR A 142 9.18 9.32 39.60
N GLU A 143 10.26 9.10 40.36
CA GLU A 143 10.16 8.79 41.80
C GLU A 143 10.63 10.02 42.60
N PRO A 144 9.83 10.55 43.55
CA PRO A 144 10.23 11.66 44.39
C PRO A 144 11.11 11.22 45.56
N ALA A 145 12.07 12.09 45.91
CA ALA A 145 13.05 11.94 46.98
C ALA A 145 12.44 11.75 48.39
N PRO A 146 13.16 11.10 49.32
CA PRO A 146 13.12 11.44 50.73
C PRO A 146 14.04 12.62 51.08
#